data_AF-A0A0K8MBY8-F1
#
_entry.id   AF-A0A0K8MBY8-F1
#
_cell.length_a   1.000
_cell.length_b   1.000
_cell.length_c   1.000
_cell.angle_alpha   90.00
_cell.angle_beta   90.00
_cell.angle_gamma   90.00
#
_symmetry.space_group_name_H-M   'P 1'
#
loop_
_entity.id
_entity.type
_entity.pdbx_description
1 polymer ?
#
loop_
_entity_poly.entity_id
_entity_poly.type
_entity_poly.pdbx_seq_one_letter_code
_entity_poly.pdbx_strand_id
1 'polypeptide(L)'
;MAWFERTLIPELYGEILKNIRPELKEEFEKKTLERVFQESDIYKALYFLWQAQYFDELATLVYQHFDVLDGRHYRLLRPVADILKETDPLAGTLVYRKLLESVLQKAQSKYYAYAAKDLMKCKLLKDKITDWKGHVAHDQYHESLLTQHKRKVSFWPEYTQQLQAYEKKQQKRKIDKSDSHS
;
A
#
# COMPACT_ATOMS: atom_id res chain seq x y z
N MET A 1 -18.42 6.06 25.84
CA MET A 1 -18.40 6.42 24.40
C MET A 1 -18.71 5.20 23.52
N ALA A 2 -19.73 4.38 23.85
CA ALA A 2 -19.96 3.10 23.16
C ALA A 2 -20.47 3.21 21.71
N TRP A 3 -20.90 4.40 21.27
CA TRP A 3 -21.42 4.62 19.92
C TRP A 3 -20.30 4.80 18.88
N PHE A 4 -19.21 5.49 19.23
CA PHE A 4 -18.07 5.72 18.33
C PHE A 4 -17.31 4.42 18.02
N GLU A 5 -17.13 3.59 19.06
CA GLU A 5 -16.55 2.25 18.93
C GLU A 5 -17.34 1.36 17.96
N ARG A 6 -18.63 1.66 17.67
CA ARG A 6 -19.41 0.92 16.68
C ARG A 6 -19.23 1.45 15.26
N THR A 7 -18.99 2.75 15.10
CA THR A 7 -18.99 3.41 13.79
C THR A 7 -17.61 3.56 13.17
N LEU A 8 -16.54 3.74 13.96
CA LEU A 8 -15.15 3.95 13.48
C LEU A 8 -15.08 5.02 12.37
N ILE A 9 -15.69 6.19 12.61
CA ILE A 9 -15.70 7.31 11.67
C ILE A 9 -14.45 8.17 11.90
N PRO A 10 -13.51 8.28 10.94
CA PRO A 10 -12.23 8.97 11.16
C PRO A 10 -12.37 10.46 11.50
N GLU A 11 -13.36 11.14 10.94
CA GLU A 11 -13.59 12.57 11.19
C GLU A 11 -13.93 12.81 12.66
N LEU A 12 -14.81 11.98 13.21
CA LEU A 12 -15.21 12.02 14.62
C LEU A 12 -14.06 11.64 15.55
N TYR A 13 -13.16 10.75 15.10
CA TYR A 13 -11.98 10.42 15.87
C TYR A 13 -11.09 11.64 16.13
N GLY A 14 -10.80 12.39 15.06
CA GLY A 14 -10.00 13.61 15.15
C GLY A 14 -10.66 14.69 16.02
N GLU A 15 -11.99 14.80 15.97
CA GLU A 15 -12.75 15.72 16.84
C GLU A 15 -12.69 15.30 18.31
N ILE A 16 -12.84 14.00 18.60
CA ILE A 16 -12.75 13.49 19.97
C ILE A 16 -11.36 13.72 20.54
N LEU A 17 -10.29 13.40 19.79
CA LEU A 17 -8.91 13.61 20.24
C LEU A 17 -8.57 15.07 20.54
N LYS A 18 -9.23 16.02 19.87
CA LYS A 18 -9.04 17.46 20.13
C LYS A 18 -9.70 17.94 21.42
N ASN A 19 -10.77 17.28 21.85
CA ASN A 19 -11.63 17.74 22.95
C ASN A 19 -11.56 16.85 24.20
N ILE A 20 -10.96 15.66 24.10
CA ILE A 20 -10.82 14.74 25.23
C ILE A 20 -9.81 15.29 26.24
N ARG A 21 -10.05 14.97 27.52
CA ARG A 21 -9.11 15.29 28.59
C ARG A 21 -7.76 14.58 28.34
N PRO A 22 -6.61 15.26 28.50
CA PRO A 22 -5.30 14.70 28.17
C PRO A 22 -5.02 13.35 28.84
N GLU A 23 -5.45 13.16 30.09
CA GLU A 23 -5.26 11.93 30.86
C GLU A 23 -6.05 10.73 30.33
N LEU A 24 -7.08 10.95 29.50
CA LEU A 24 -7.89 9.90 28.90
C LEU A 24 -7.49 9.57 27.46
N LYS A 25 -6.59 10.37 26.86
CA LYS A 25 -6.26 10.28 25.45
C LYS A 25 -5.68 8.91 25.10
N GLU A 26 -4.63 8.50 25.81
CA GLU A 26 -3.94 7.22 25.55
C GLU A 26 -4.90 6.01 25.70
N GLU A 27 -5.73 6.01 26.74
CA GLU A 27 -6.72 4.95 26.94
C GLU A 27 -7.75 4.91 25.80
N PHE A 28 -8.19 6.07 25.30
CA PHE A 28 -9.12 6.16 24.19
C PHE A 28 -8.51 5.69 22.87
N GLU A 29 -7.27 6.09 22.57
CA GLU A 29 -6.53 5.62 21.39
C GLU A 29 -6.37 4.10 21.43
N LYS A 30 -5.94 3.55 22.58
CA LYS A 30 -5.79 2.11 22.79
C LYS A 30 -7.10 1.35 22.54
N LYS A 31 -8.21 1.76 23.18
CA LYS A 31 -9.52 1.10 22.99
C LYS A 31 -10.01 1.20 21.54
N THR A 32 -9.73 2.32 20.89
CA THR A 32 -10.07 2.50 19.48
C THR A 32 -9.30 1.52 18.60
N LEU A 33 -7.98 1.40 18.79
CA LEU A 33 -7.16 0.45 18.04
C LEU A 33 -7.59 -1.00 18.30
N GLU A 34 -7.82 -1.39 19.56
CA GLU A 34 -8.36 -2.72 19.91
C GLU A 34 -9.65 -3.03 19.13
N ARG A 35 -10.56 -2.05 19.04
CA ARG A 35 -11.80 -2.19 18.29
C ARG A 35 -11.59 -2.23 16.78
N VAL A 36 -10.64 -1.47 16.23
CA VAL A 36 -10.29 -1.50 14.80
C VAL A 36 -9.78 -2.88 14.41
N PHE A 37 -8.91 -3.50 15.22
CA PHE A 37 -8.43 -4.86 14.97
C PHE A 37 -9.50 -5.95 15.14
N GLN A 38 -10.60 -5.65 15.83
CA GLN A 38 -11.78 -6.52 15.93
C GLN A 38 -12.83 -6.26 14.83
N GLU A 39 -12.61 -5.29 13.93
CA GLU A 39 -13.56 -4.97 12.87
C GLU A 39 -13.57 -6.07 11.81
N SER A 40 -14.77 -6.58 11.52
CA SER A 40 -14.99 -7.63 10.53
C SER A 40 -14.79 -7.15 9.10
N ASP A 41 -15.12 -5.89 8.82
CA ASP A 41 -14.85 -5.26 7.53
C ASP A 41 -13.43 -4.69 7.52
N ILE A 42 -12.51 -5.47 6.94
CA ILE A 42 -11.11 -5.06 6.79
C ILE A 42 -10.95 -3.73 6.04
N TYR A 43 -11.80 -3.41 5.06
CA TYR A 43 -11.66 -2.19 4.30
C TYR A 43 -12.08 -0.97 5.13
N LYS A 44 -13.07 -1.14 6.01
CA LYS A 44 -13.43 -0.13 7.00
C LYS A 44 -12.28 0.11 7.99
N ALA A 45 -11.64 -0.96 8.48
CA ALA A 45 -10.48 -0.86 9.37
C ALA A 45 -9.28 -0.18 8.68
N LEU A 46 -8.92 -0.60 7.46
CA LEU A 46 -7.87 0.03 6.66
C LEU A 46 -8.16 1.51 6.39
N TYR A 47 -9.39 1.84 6.02
CA TYR A 47 -9.79 3.23 5.80
C TYR A 47 -9.63 4.07 7.06
N PHE A 48 -10.05 3.52 8.22
CA PHE A 48 -9.89 4.21 9.50
C PHE A 48 -8.43 4.47 9.83
N LEU A 49 -7.58 3.44 9.82
CA LEU A 49 -6.17 3.56 10.16
C LEU A 49 -5.43 4.52 9.22
N TRP A 50 -5.76 4.48 7.93
CA TRP A 50 -5.20 5.40 6.95
C TRP A 50 -5.57 6.86 7.24
N GLN A 51 -6.85 7.15 7.49
CA GLN A 51 -7.32 8.51 7.76
C GLN A 51 -6.84 9.04 9.12
N ALA A 52 -6.78 8.16 10.14
CA ALA A 52 -6.28 8.48 11.47
C ALA A 52 -4.75 8.50 11.57
N GLN A 53 -4.04 8.15 10.48
CA GLN A 53 -2.57 8.14 10.37
C GLN A 53 -1.85 7.14 11.27
N TYR A 54 -2.50 6.04 11.62
CA TYR A 54 -1.91 4.90 12.33
C TYR A 54 -1.21 3.97 11.33
N PHE A 55 -0.05 4.40 10.81
CA PHE A 55 0.60 3.72 9.68
C PHE A 55 1.26 2.38 10.07
N ASP A 56 1.72 2.23 11.32
CA ASP A 56 2.30 0.98 11.81
C ASP A 56 1.22 -0.10 11.98
N GLU A 57 0.06 0.28 12.52
CA GLU A 57 -1.12 -0.56 12.64
C GLU A 57 -1.72 -0.87 11.26
N LEU A 58 -1.72 0.11 10.34
CA LEU A 58 -2.15 -0.08 8.96
C LEU A 58 -1.29 -1.15 8.26
N ALA A 59 0.03 -1.09 8.42
CA ALA A 59 0.95 -2.10 7.91
C ALA A 59 0.68 -3.48 8.55
N THR A 60 0.48 -3.52 9.86
CA THR A 60 0.15 -4.74 10.61
C THR A 60 -1.11 -5.41 10.07
N LEU A 61 -2.16 -4.64 9.82
CA LEU A 61 -3.41 -5.14 9.27
C LEU A 61 -3.24 -5.68 7.83
N VAL A 62 -2.41 -5.02 7.02
CA VAL A 62 -2.06 -5.53 5.68
C VAL A 62 -1.36 -6.88 5.74
N TYR A 63 -0.43 -7.09 6.68
CA TYR A 63 0.25 -8.38 6.83
C TYR A 63 -0.71 -9.50 7.24
N GLN A 64 -1.49 -9.27 8.29
CA GLN A 64 -2.39 -10.27 8.88
C GLN A 64 -3.44 -10.78 7.90
N HIS A 65 -3.85 -9.92 6.96
CA HIS A 65 -4.95 -10.20 6.06
C HIS A 65 -4.57 -10.14 4.60
N PHE A 66 -3.26 -10.21 4.29
CA PHE A 66 -2.77 -10.12 2.93
C PHE A 66 -3.54 -11.06 1.99
N ASP A 67 -3.77 -12.31 2.37
CA ASP A 67 -4.40 -13.31 1.51
C ASP A 67 -5.83 -12.94 1.10
N VAL A 68 -6.59 -12.31 2.00
CA VAL A 68 -7.98 -11.90 1.75
C VAL A 68 -8.12 -10.51 1.13
N LEU A 69 -7.05 -9.71 1.11
CA LEU A 69 -7.08 -8.41 0.43
C LEU A 69 -7.31 -8.57 -1.06
N ASP A 70 -8.28 -7.81 -1.56
CA ASP A 70 -8.68 -7.76 -2.95
C ASP A 70 -8.41 -6.38 -3.57
N GLY A 71 -7.57 -6.37 -4.61
CA GLY A 71 -7.19 -5.20 -5.38
C GLY A 71 -8.33 -4.46 -6.08
N ARG A 72 -9.53 -5.06 -6.18
CA ARG A 72 -10.73 -4.37 -6.69
C ARG A 72 -11.13 -3.16 -5.84
N HIS A 73 -10.71 -3.10 -4.57
CA HIS A 73 -10.89 -1.94 -3.69
C HIS A 73 -9.86 -0.83 -3.95
N TYR A 74 -9.52 -0.59 -5.22
CA TYR A 74 -8.40 0.26 -5.64
C TYR A 74 -8.48 1.71 -5.15
N ARG A 75 -9.68 2.25 -4.93
CA ARG A 75 -9.88 3.62 -4.43
C ARG A 75 -9.29 3.83 -3.03
N LEU A 76 -9.34 2.79 -2.19
CA LEU A 76 -8.75 2.77 -0.86
C LEU A 76 -7.31 2.25 -0.92
N LEU A 77 -7.08 1.14 -1.63
CA LEU A 77 -5.78 0.49 -1.61
C LEU A 77 -4.68 1.30 -2.31
N ARG A 78 -5.00 2.13 -3.30
CA ARG A 78 -4.00 3.00 -3.95
C ARG A 78 -3.39 4.02 -2.98
N PRO A 79 -4.17 4.89 -2.29
CA PRO A 79 -3.58 5.82 -1.33
C PRO A 79 -2.92 5.09 -0.15
N VAL A 80 -3.46 3.97 0.31
CA VAL A 80 -2.81 3.12 1.33
C VAL A 80 -1.43 2.63 0.87
N ALA A 81 -1.30 2.11 -0.36
CA ALA A 81 -0.01 1.69 -0.89
C ALA A 81 0.97 2.86 -1.08
N ASP A 82 0.45 4.05 -1.42
CA ASP A 82 1.28 5.25 -1.62
C ASP A 82 1.81 5.84 -0.31
N ILE A 83 1.10 5.69 0.82
CA ILE A 83 1.65 6.07 2.13
C ILE A 83 2.58 4.98 2.67
N LEU A 84 2.17 3.71 2.60
CA LEU A 84 2.94 2.59 3.15
C LEU A 84 4.28 2.42 2.43
N LYS A 85 4.40 2.72 1.13
CA LYS A 85 5.72 2.61 0.45
C LYS A 85 6.83 3.46 1.10
N GLU A 86 6.46 4.52 1.82
CA GLU A 86 7.39 5.41 2.51
C GLU A 86 7.59 5.00 3.97
N THR A 87 6.55 4.52 4.65
CA THR A 87 6.60 4.17 6.09
C THR A 87 6.93 2.71 6.35
N ASP A 88 6.40 1.80 5.54
CA ASP A 88 6.63 0.36 5.57
C ASP A 88 6.72 -0.21 4.12
N PRO A 89 7.94 -0.30 3.55
CA PRO A 89 8.16 -0.75 2.17
C PRO A 89 7.58 -2.14 1.85
N LEU A 90 7.54 -3.05 2.81
CA LEU A 90 7.00 -4.40 2.60
C LEU A 90 5.48 -4.33 2.50
N ALA A 91 4.80 -3.67 3.45
CA ALA A 91 3.35 -3.53 3.41
C ALA A 91 2.90 -2.80 2.14
N GLY A 92 3.59 -1.73 1.75
CA GLY A 92 3.35 -1.04 0.48
C GLY A 92 3.48 -1.96 -0.73
N THR A 93 4.53 -2.80 -0.76
CA THR A 93 4.75 -3.80 -1.81
C THR A 93 3.59 -4.80 -1.90
N LEU A 94 3.13 -5.32 -0.77
CA LEU A 94 2.02 -6.28 -0.72
C LEU A 94 0.72 -5.68 -1.27
N VAL A 95 0.40 -4.43 -0.93
CA VAL A 95 -0.80 -3.76 -1.47
C VAL A 95 -0.68 -3.52 -2.98
N TYR A 96 0.49 -3.11 -3.49
CA TYR A 96 0.72 -3.02 -4.94
C TYR A 96 0.55 -4.35 -5.66
N ARG A 97 0.98 -5.47 -5.06
CA ARG A 97 0.77 -6.81 -5.62
C ARG A 97 -0.72 -7.14 -5.74
N LYS A 98 -1.54 -6.81 -4.73
CA LYS A 98 -3.00 -7.01 -4.85
C LYS A 98 -3.63 -6.15 -5.93
N LEU A 99 -3.22 -4.88 -6.04
CA LEU A 99 -3.69 -3.98 -7.10
C LEU A 99 -3.36 -4.53 -8.49
N LEU A 100 -2.10 -4.93 -8.73
CA LEU A 100 -1.67 -5.44 -10.03
C LEU A 100 -2.32 -6.79 -10.37
N GLU A 101 -2.44 -7.70 -9.40
CA GLU A 101 -3.07 -9.02 -9.59
C GLU A 101 -4.53 -8.88 -10.03
N SER A 102 -5.28 -7.94 -9.44
CA SER A 102 -6.67 -7.71 -9.81
C SER A 102 -6.85 -7.29 -11.29
N VAL A 103 -5.86 -6.56 -11.84
CA VAL A 103 -5.84 -6.14 -13.25
C VAL A 103 -5.43 -7.29 -14.16
N LEU A 104 -4.40 -8.05 -13.77
CA LEU A 104 -3.89 -9.16 -14.56
C LEU A 104 -4.90 -10.32 -14.61
N GLN A 105 -5.53 -10.69 -13.50
CA GLN A 105 -6.53 -11.76 -13.46
C GLN A 105 -7.71 -11.48 -14.42
N LYS A 106 -8.17 -10.23 -14.50
CA LYS A 106 -9.28 -9.83 -15.38
C LYS A 106 -8.87 -9.53 -16.83
N ALA A 107 -7.57 -9.61 -17.15
CA ALA A 107 -7.02 -9.27 -18.46
C ALA A 107 -7.45 -7.89 -18.99
N GLN A 108 -7.58 -6.90 -18.10
CA GLN A 108 -8.05 -5.55 -18.46
C GLN A 108 -6.90 -4.73 -19.06
N SER A 109 -6.64 -4.92 -20.36
CA SER A 109 -5.54 -4.25 -21.09
C SER A 109 -5.51 -2.74 -20.91
N LYS A 110 -6.67 -2.08 -20.85
CA LYS A 110 -6.80 -0.64 -20.58
C LYS A 110 -6.17 -0.16 -19.25
N TYR A 111 -5.92 -1.08 -18.32
CA TYR A 111 -5.31 -0.79 -17.02
C TYR A 111 -3.90 -1.36 -16.87
N TYR A 112 -3.31 -1.93 -17.93
CA TYR A 112 -1.96 -2.50 -17.85
C TYR A 112 -0.90 -1.44 -17.51
N ALA A 113 -1.04 -0.20 -17.99
CA ALA A 113 -0.15 0.90 -17.58
C ALA A 113 -0.12 1.10 -16.06
N TYR A 114 -1.27 0.98 -15.39
CA TYR A 114 -1.33 1.07 -13.93
C TYR A 114 -0.68 -0.13 -13.26
N ALA A 115 -1.01 -1.36 -13.68
CA ALA A 115 -0.42 -2.58 -13.11
C ALA A 115 1.10 -2.67 -13.33
N ALA A 116 1.58 -2.20 -14.49
CA ALA A 116 3.00 -2.13 -14.82
C ALA A 116 3.73 -1.15 -13.91
N LYS A 117 3.12 0.01 -13.65
CA LYS A 117 3.63 0.99 -12.69
C LYS A 117 3.65 0.42 -11.26
N ASP A 118 2.64 -0.36 -10.87
CA ASP A 118 2.60 -1.02 -9.56
C ASP A 118 3.74 -2.06 -9.44
N LEU A 119 3.96 -2.90 -10.46
CA LEU A 119 5.08 -3.86 -10.47
C LEU A 119 6.44 -3.16 -10.44
N MET A 120 6.59 -2.05 -11.16
CA MET A 120 7.80 -1.21 -11.09
C MET A 120 8.02 -0.67 -9.68
N LYS A 121 6.99 -0.17 -9.00
CA LYS A 121 7.09 0.26 -7.60
C LYS A 121 7.54 -0.89 -6.69
N CYS A 122 6.97 -2.10 -6.85
CA CYS A 122 7.43 -3.28 -6.10
C CYS A 122 8.92 -3.57 -6.33
N LYS A 123 9.41 -3.45 -7.58
CA LYS A 123 10.83 -3.64 -7.90
C LYS A 123 11.71 -2.64 -7.15
N LEU A 124 11.32 -1.36 -7.13
CA LEU A 124 12.07 -0.31 -6.45
C LEU A 124 12.06 -0.44 -4.93
N LEU A 125 10.95 -0.93 -4.37
CA LEU A 125 10.83 -1.14 -2.93
C LEU A 125 11.62 -2.34 -2.42
N LYS A 126 11.92 -3.31 -3.29
CA LYS A 126 12.66 -4.52 -2.90
C LYS A 126 13.99 -4.19 -2.20
N ASP A 127 14.69 -3.16 -2.69
CA ASP A 127 16.00 -2.75 -2.16
C ASP A 127 15.89 -2.06 -0.79
N LYS A 128 14.67 -1.66 -0.38
CA LYS A 128 14.38 -1.11 0.94
C LYS A 128 13.85 -2.16 1.94
N ILE A 129 13.59 -3.39 1.50
CA ILE A 129 13.02 -4.45 2.34
C ILE A 129 14.15 -5.35 2.85
N THR A 130 14.38 -5.33 4.15
CA THR A 130 15.40 -6.17 4.82
C THR A 130 14.84 -7.49 5.35
N ASP A 131 13.55 -7.52 5.67
CA ASP A 131 12.83 -8.70 6.13
C ASP A 131 11.49 -8.80 5.40
N TRP A 132 11.22 -9.96 4.80
CA TRP A 132 9.98 -10.26 4.08
C TRP A 132 8.87 -10.81 4.97
N LYS A 133 9.11 -11.04 6.27
CA LYS A 133 8.12 -11.48 7.26
C LYS A 133 7.31 -12.70 6.83
N GLY A 134 7.96 -13.65 6.15
CA GLY A 134 7.34 -14.87 5.62
C GLY A 134 6.60 -14.71 4.29
N HIS A 135 6.50 -13.50 3.73
CA HIS A 135 5.97 -13.27 2.38
C HIS A 135 7.02 -13.55 1.29
N VAL A 136 6.56 -13.84 0.07
CA VAL A 136 7.44 -14.14 -1.06
C VAL A 136 8.27 -12.91 -1.46
N ALA A 137 9.59 -13.08 -1.56
CA ALA A 137 10.49 -12.01 -2.00
C ALA A 137 10.22 -11.52 -3.42
N HIS A 138 10.60 -10.29 -3.75
CA HIS A 138 10.25 -9.68 -5.04
C HIS A 138 10.69 -10.51 -6.25
N ASP A 139 11.91 -11.02 -6.25
CA ASP A 139 12.46 -11.72 -7.42
C ASP A 139 11.70 -13.05 -7.66
N GLN A 140 11.44 -13.82 -6.60
CA GLN A 140 10.60 -15.03 -6.66
C GLN A 140 9.15 -14.72 -7.08
N TYR A 141 8.57 -13.64 -6.54
CA TYR A 141 7.24 -13.18 -6.93
C TYR A 141 7.18 -12.81 -8.42
N HIS A 142 8.18 -12.07 -8.92
CA HIS A 142 8.26 -11.64 -10.30
C HIS A 142 8.38 -12.85 -11.26
N GLU A 143 9.19 -13.86 -10.92
CA GLU A 143 9.30 -15.10 -11.71
C GLU A 143 7.98 -15.87 -11.80
N SER A 144 7.28 -16.00 -10.66
CA SER A 144 5.95 -16.60 -10.61
C SER A 144 4.95 -15.83 -11.47
N LEU A 145 4.93 -14.49 -11.32
CA LEU A 145 4.06 -13.59 -12.07
C LEU A 145 4.32 -13.69 -13.58
N LEU A 146 5.59 -13.74 -13.98
CA LEU A 146 6.00 -13.94 -15.37
C LEU A 146 5.50 -15.27 -15.91
N THR A 147 5.70 -16.36 -15.16
CA THR A 147 5.26 -17.69 -15.57
C THR A 147 3.74 -17.76 -15.75
N GLN A 148 2.99 -17.22 -14.80
CA GLN A 148 1.52 -17.22 -14.81
C GLN A 148 0.93 -16.32 -15.91
N HIS A 149 1.60 -15.21 -16.22
CA HIS A 149 1.06 -14.17 -17.10
C HIS A 149 1.88 -13.93 -18.37
N LYS A 150 2.76 -14.86 -18.75
CA LYS A 150 3.63 -14.77 -19.96
C LYS A 150 2.88 -14.42 -21.25
N ARG A 151 1.64 -14.89 -21.40
CA ARG A 151 0.79 -14.64 -22.59
C ARG A 151 0.18 -13.24 -22.64
N LYS A 152 0.32 -12.42 -21.59
CA LYS A 152 -0.11 -11.01 -21.60
C LYS A 152 0.94 -10.16 -22.30
N VAL A 153 1.11 -10.39 -23.60
CA VAL A 153 2.18 -9.80 -24.42
C VAL A 153 2.17 -8.27 -24.45
N SER A 154 1.03 -7.62 -24.20
CA SER A 154 0.93 -6.16 -24.09
C SER A 154 1.30 -5.62 -22.70
N PHE A 155 1.34 -6.46 -21.66
CA PHE A 155 1.67 -6.04 -20.31
C PHE A 155 3.19 -5.90 -20.09
N TRP A 156 3.98 -6.87 -20.56
CA TRP A 156 5.42 -6.89 -20.31
C TRP A 156 6.18 -5.70 -20.94
N PRO A 157 5.89 -5.28 -22.20
CA PRO A 157 6.48 -4.07 -22.77
C PRO A 157 6.12 -2.82 -21.97
N GLU A 158 4.89 -2.71 -21.48
CA GLU A 158 4.44 -1.60 -20.63
C GLU A 158 5.24 -1.57 -19.32
N TYR A 159 5.49 -2.72 -18.69
CA TYR A 159 6.35 -2.82 -17.51
C TYR A 159 7.79 -2.34 -17.79
N THR A 160 8.40 -2.81 -18.88
CA THR A 160 9.72 -2.36 -19.30
C THR A 160 9.76 -0.85 -19.57
N GLN A 161 8.73 -0.31 -20.23
CA GLN A 161 8.62 1.12 -20.52
C GLN A 161 8.51 1.97 -19.24
N GLN A 162 7.70 1.55 -18.27
CA GLN A 162 7.57 2.24 -16.98
C GLN A 162 8.92 2.28 -16.25
N LEU A 163 9.65 1.16 -16.21
CA LEU A 163 10.96 1.07 -15.57
C LEU A 163 11.99 2.00 -16.24
N GLN A 164 12.10 1.95 -17.56
CA GLN A 164 13.01 2.82 -18.32
C GLN A 164 12.66 4.31 -18.14
N ALA A 165 11.37 4.66 -18.15
CA ALA A 165 10.92 6.03 -17.92
C ALA A 165 11.30 6.52 -16.52
N TYR A 166 11.19 5.66 -15.50
CA TYR A 166 11.61 5.97 -14.14
C TYR A 166 13.13 6.20 -14.07
N GLU A 167 13.93 5.30 -14.62
CA GLU A 167 15.40 5.40 -14.64
C GLU A 167 15.88 6.69 -15.32
N LYS A 168 15.34 7.00 -16.51
CA LYS A 168 15.62 8.27 -17.21
C LYS A 168 15.29 9.49 -16.37
N LYS A 169 14.15 9.49 -15.68
CA LYS A 169 13.74 10.59 -14.80
C LYS A 169 14.67 10.75 -13.61
N GLN A 170 15.14 9.65 -13.01
CA GLN A 170 16.09 9.71 -11.91
C GLN A 170 17.48 10.19 -12.37
N GLN A 171 17.92 9.78 -13.55
CA GLN A 171 19.18 10.26 -14.13
C GLN A 171 19.15 11.78 -14.36
N LYS A 172 18.08 12.30 -14.98
CA LYS A 172 17.91 13.74 -15.20
C LYS A 172 17.94 14.52 -13.88
N ARG A 173 17.23 14.04 -12.85
CA ARG A 173 17.21 14.68 -11.51
C ARG A 173 18.57 14.73 -10.83
N LYS A 174 19.46 13.77 -11.11
CA LYS A 174 20.83 13.78 -10.57
C LYS A 174 21.69 14.85 -11.25
N ILE A 175 21.58 14.97 -12.57
CA ILE A 175 22.28 16.00 -13.38
C ILE A 175 21.82 17.40 -12.95
N ASP A 176 20.51 17.64 -12.87
CA ASP A 176 19.98 18.96 -12.48
C ASP A 176 20.43 19.38 -11.06
N LYS A 177 20.73 18.43 -10.16
CA LYS A 177 21.23 18.71 -8.80
C LYS A 177 22.73 18.92 -8.72
N SER A 178 23.53 18.33 -9.61
CA SER A 178 24.98 18.57 -9.67
C SER A 178 25.28 19.97 -10.21
N ASP A 179 24.45 20.43 -11.15
CA ASP A 179 24.63 21.73 -11.81
C ASP A 179 24.15 22.91 -10.94
N SER A 180 23.32 22.65 -9.91
CA SER A 180 22.83 23.68 -8.97
C SER A 180 23.77 23.95 -7.78
N HIS A 181 24.84 23.18 -7.64
CA HIS A 181 25.85 23.32 -6.57
C HIS A 181 27.25 23.64 -7.13
N SER A 182 27.35 23.94 -8.43
CA SER A 182 28.55 24.44 -9.12
C SER A 182 28.33 25.90 -9.52
#